data_AF-A0A349J7M4-F1
#
_entry.id   AF-A0A349J7M4-F1
#
_cell.length_a   1.000
_cell.length_b   1.000
_cell.length_c   1.000
_cell.angle_alpha   90.00
_cell.angle_beta   90.00
_cell.angle_gamma   90.00
#
_symmetry.space_group_name_H-M   'P 1'
#
loop_
_entity.id
_entity.type
_entity.pdbx_description
1 polymer ?
#
loop_
_entity_poly.entity_id
_entity_poly.type
_entity_poly.pdbx_seq_one_letter_code
_entity_poly.pdbx_strand_id
1 'polypeptide(L)' 'MIDLAGPRLRASHREPRWEARRKQVVVTETLLWKGLPVREGRAVPFGRIDPAEATRIFIREALGGDEALGIAAA' A
#
# COMPACT_ATOMS: atom_id res chain seq x y z
N MET A 1 -3.14 -12.49 18.07
CA MET A 1 -1.77 -12.38 18.63
C MET A 1 -1.18 -10.96 18.47
N ILE A 2 -1.43 -10.25 17.36
CA ILE A 2 -0.96 -8.85 17.18
C ILE A 2 -1.78 -7.82 17.99
N ASP A 3 -3.05 -8.12 18.29
CA ASP A 3 -3.97 -7.20 18.98
C ASP A 3 -3.53 -6.79 20.40
N LEU A 4 -2.78 -7.64 21.11
CA LEU A 4 -2.27 -7.30 22.46
C LEU A 4 -1.11 -6.28 22.44
N ALA A 5 -0.43 -6.13 21.30
CA ALA A 5 0.73 -5.25 21.16
C ALA A 5 0.43 -3.97 20.36
N GLY A 6 -0.81 -3.77 19.90
CA GLY A 6 -1.22 -2.72 18.95
C GLY A 6 -0.58 -1.35 19.18
N PRO A 7 -0.64 -0.76 20.39
CA PRO A 7 -0.06 0.57 20.66
C PRO A 7 1.47 0.62 20.67
N ARG A 8 2.14 -0.53 20.84
CA ARG A 8 3.60 -0.66 20.95
C ARG A 8 4.26 -1.02 19.62
N LEU A 9 3.47 -1.29 18.59
CA LEU A 9 3.96 -1.54 17.25
C LEU A 9 4.19 -0.22 16.52
N ARG A 10 5.24 -0.19 15.72
CA ARG A 10 5.53 0.88 14.76
C ARG A 10 5.27 0.34 13.37
N ALA A 11 4.40 0.98 12.62
CA ALA A 11 4.19 0.66 11.22
C ALA A 11 5.20 1.43 10.36
N SER A 12 5.82 0.74 9.41
CA SER A 12 6.63 1.31 8.35
C SER A 12 5.95 1.01 7.02
N HIS A 13 5.77 2.04 6.20
CA HIS A 13 5.12 1.93 4.89
C HIS A 13 6.14 2.20 3.78
N ARG A 14 6.23 1.30 2.81
CA ARG A 14 7.14 1.39 1.67
C ARG A 14 6.42 1.02 0.37
N GLU A 15 6.91 1.55 -0.74
CA GLU A 15 6.46 1.19 -2.09
C GLU A 15 4.94 1.35 -2.30
N PRO A 16 4.39 2.56 -2.13
CA PRO A 16 2.99 2.79 -2.45
C PRO A 16 2.79 2.71 -3.98
N ARG A 17 1.80 1.93 -4.43
CA ARG A 17 1.58 1.61 -5.86
C ARG A 17 0.11 1.34 -6.18
N TRP A 18 -0.28 1.52 -7.45
CA TRP A 18 -1.57 1.03 -7.93
C TRP A 18 -1.61 -0.51 -7.98
N GLU A 19 -2.72 -1.10 -7.52
CA GLU A 19 -2.98 -2.54 -7.63
C GLU A 19 -4.27 -2.79 -8.42
N ALA A 20 -4.13 -3.05 -9.73
CA ALA A 20 -5.25 -3.22 -10.66
C ALA A 20 -6.28 -4.26 -10.20
N ARG A 21 -5.82 -5.39 -9.64
CA ARG A 21 -6.70 -6.46 -9.11
C ARG A 21 -7.59 -5.99 -7.98
N ARG A 22 -7.11 -5.06 -7.15
CA ARG A 22 -7.88 -4.51 -6.01
C ARG A 22 -8.50 -3.15 -6.31
N LYS A 23 -8.22 -2.56 -7.48
CA LYS A 23 -8.65 -1.23 -7.91
C LYS A 23 -8.41 -0.16 -6.84
N GLN A 24 -7.27 -0.23 -6.18
CA GLN A 24 -6.90 0.71 -5.12
C GLN A 24 -5.38 0.90 -5.07
N VAL A 25 -4.95 2.01 -4.48
CA VAL A 25 -3.54 2.22 -4.13
C VAL A 25 -3.23 1.48 -2.83
N VAL A 26 -2.23 0.62 -2.89
CA VAL A 26 -1.74 -0.16 -1.75
C VAL A 26 -0.33 0.24 -1.38
N VAL A 27 0.07 -0.04 -0.15
CA VAL A 27 1.44 0.15 0.32
C VAL A 27 1.90 -1.10 1.06
N THR A 28 3.18 -1.41 0.98
CA THR A 28 3.79 -2.51 1.72
C THR A 28 4.03 -2.07 3.17
N GLU A 29 3.35 -2.72 4.11
CA GLU A 29 3.44 -2.47 5.55
C GLU A 29 4.33 -3.51 6.23
N THR A 30 5.28 -3.00 7.02
CA THR A 30 6.06 -3.77 7.99
C THR A 30 5.76 -3.26 9.40
N LEU A 31 5.33 -4.16 10.29
CA LEU A 31 5.12 -3.88 11.70
C LEU A 31 6.37 -4.25 12.50
N LEU A 32 6.89 -3.27 13.23
CA LEU A 32 8.08 -3.36 14.05
C LEU A 32 7.69 -3.30 15.53
N TRP A 33 8.31 -4.16 16.34
CA TRP A 33 8.26 -4.07 17.80
C TRP A 33 9.68 -3.92 18.33
N LYS A 34 9.97 -2.80 19.01
CA LYS A 34 11.32 -2.50 19.54
C LYS A 34 12.44 -2.69 18.49
N GLY A 35 12.18 -2.32 17.24
CA GLY A 35 13.12 -2.45 16.12
C GLY A 35 13.17 -3.84 15.45
N LEU A 36 12.46 -4.84 15.98
CA LEU A 36 12.38 -6.17 15.39
C LEU A 36 11.11 -6.31 14.53
N PRO A 37 11.20 -6.85 13.31
CA PRO A 37 10.03 -7.08 12.48
C PRO A 37 9.17 -8.21 13.04
N VAL A 38 7.90 -7.89 13.33
CA VAL A 38 6.88 -8.85 13.79
C VAL A 38 6.04 -9.36 12.63
N ARG A 39 5.84 -8.51 11.62
CA ARG A 39 5.10 -8.85 10.40
C ARG A 39 5.58 -7.99 9.26
N GLU A 40 5.94 -8.60 8.15
CA GLU A 40 6.49 -7.90 6.98
C GLU A 40 5.67 -8.17 5.71
N GLY A 41 5.82 -7.30 4.72
CA GLY A 41 5.37 -7.57 3.35
C GLY A 41 3.86 -7.50 3.14
N ARG A 42 3.10 -6.93 4.07
CA ARG A 42 1.63 -6.88 3.92
C ARG A 42 1.24 -5.70 3.04
N ALA A 43 0.61 -5.97 1.90
CA ALA A 43 -0.07 -4.92 1.14
C ALA A 43 -1.34 -4.46 1.88
N VAL A 44 -1.39 -3.19 2.28
CA VAL A 44 -2.54 -2.55 2.95
C VAL A 44 -3.05 -1.35 2.16
N PRO A 45 -4.33 -0.96 2.29
CA PRO A 45 -4.87 0.22 1.59
C PRO A 45 -4.13 1.50 1.99
N PHE A 46 -3.54 2.19 1.02
CA PHE A 46 -2.72 3.37 1.30
C PHE A 46 -3.54 4.64 1.53
N GLY A 47 -4.74 4.73 0.95
CA GLY A 47 -5.59 5.93 1.07
C GLY A 47 -6.05 6.25 2.50
N ARG A 48 -5.99 5.29 3.44
CA ARG A 48 -6.27 5.54 4.87
C ARG A 48 -5.06 6.07 5.64
N ILE A 49 -3.87 5.94 5.07
CA ILE A 49 -2.58 6.34 5.66
C ILE A 49 -2.20 7.72 5.13
N ASP A 50 -2.15 7.87 3.81
CA ASP A 50 -1.92 9.15 3.13
C ASP A 50 -2.85 9.28 1.91
N PRO A 51 -4.01 9.94 2.08
CA PRO A 51 -4.98 10.10 0.99
C PRO A 51 -4.46 11.00 -0.15
N ALA A 52 -3.58 11.95 0.15
CA ALA A 52 -3.08 12.91 -0.83
C ALA A 52 -2.09 12.23 -1.79
N GLU A 53 -1.10 11.52 -1.24
CA GLU A 53 -0.13 10.78 -2.06
C GLU A 53 -0.79 9.59 -2.77
N ALA A 54 -1.73 8.90 -2.12
CA ALA A 54 -2.52 7.86 -2.77
C ALA A 54 -3.26 8.38 -4.00
N THR A 55 -3.83 9.60 -3.94
CA THR A 55 -4.50 10.22 -5.08
C THR A 55 -3.53 10.54 -6.21
N ARG A 56 -2.33 11.05 -5.90
CA ARG A 56 -1.30 11.33 -6.92
C ARG A 56 -0.85 10.05 -7.64
N ILE A 57 -0.65 8.98 -6.87
CA ILE A 57 -0.30 7.65 -7.41
C ILE A 57 -1.43 7.13 -8.29
N PHE A 58 -2.68 7.19 -7.82
CA PHE A 58 -3.83 6.77 -8.60
C PHE A 58 -3.92 7.50 -9.94
N ILE A 59 -3.81 8.84 -9.94
CA ILE A 59 -3.87 9.61 -11.18
C ILE A 59 -2.73 9.22 -12.12
N ARG A 60 -1.50 9.11 -11.62
CA ARG A 60 -0.33 8.83 -12.45
C ARG A 60 -0.33 7.40 -13.02
N GLU A 61 -0.64 6.41 -12.20
CA GLU A 61 -0.49 4.99 -12.54
C GLU A 61 -1.78 4.34 -13.02
N ALA A 62 -2.92 4.75 -12.45
CA ALA A 62 -4.22 4.16 -12.77
C ALA A 62 -5.02 4.97 -13.79
N LEU A 63 -4.70 6.24 -14.03
CA LEU A 63 -5.38 7.07 -15.04
C LEU A 63 -4.43 7.56 -16.14
N GLY A 64 -3.13 7.60 -15.87
CA GLY A 64 -2.12 8.12 -16.79
C GLY A 64 -1.39 7.07 -17.64
N GLY A 65 -1.62 5.77 -17.43
CA GLY A 65 -0.87 4.68 -18.09
C GLY A 65 -1.74 3.78 -18.97
N ASP A 66 -1.16 3.32 -20.09
CA ASP A 66 -1.74 2.41 -21.11
C ASP A 66 -2.43 1.15 -20.50
N GLU A 67 -1.95 0.67 -19.36
CA GLU A 67 -2.47 -0.50 -18.64
C GLU A 67 -3.87 -0.26 -18.03
N ALA A 68 -4.20 0.97 -17.66
CA ALA A 68 -5.50 1.33 -17.10
C ALA A 68 -6.67 1.17 -18.08
N LEU A 69 -6.37 1.26 -19.37
CA LEU A 69 -7.33 1.11 -20.46
C LEU A 69 -7.42 -0.34 -20.97
N GLY A 70 -6.64 -1.26 -20.41
CA GLY A 70 -6.67 -2.68 -20.80
C GLY A 70 -6.29 -2.90 -22.27
N ILE A 71 -5.45 -2.04 -22.86
CA ILE A 71 -5.09 -2.12 -24.28
C ILE A 71 -3.86 -2.99 -24.56
N ALA A 72 -3.21 -3.55 -23.55
CA ALA A 72 -2.05 -4.41 -23.73
C ALA A 72 -2.25 -5.80 -23.12
N ALA A 73 -2.85 -6.69 -23.91
CA ALA A 73 -2.53 -8.12 -24.00
C ALA A 73 -3.30 -8.73 -25.19
N ALA A 74 -2.79 -8.52 -26.40
CA ALA A 74 -3.12 -9.27 -27.61
C ALA A 74 -1.84 -9.88 -28.18
#